data_AF-A0A9P6RA57-F1
#
_entry.id   AF-A0A9P6RA57-F1
#
_cell.length_a   1.000
_cell.length_b   1.000
_cell.length_c   1.000
_cell.angle_alpha   90.00
_cell.angle_beta   90.00
_cell.angle_gamma   90.00
#
_symmetry.space_group_name_H-M   'P 1'
#
loop_
_entity.id
_entity.type
_entity.pdbx_description
1 polymer ?
#
loop_
_entity_poly.entity_id
_entity_poly.type
_entity_poly.pdbx_seq_one_letter_code
_entity_poly.pdbx_strand_id
1 'polypeptide(L)'
;MLDQVLEAEVRALETVKLDIVLCQESALSAQDLDQLLEQAGLTSIVTPRIHGVPKYPPLTRAQFEVWKAAWPTTFREDTNRHPEISDKDETAILGHIRSAWEYTAEATSKGELPIVAMIVDPSTQKVMATSYDTRTSTGHILQHAVMNCVSAVAKRERDGYQSQITENHHRQFQSVGGNTTTASLTVKYGSDPAAGRESLPSPICGEKRKKNPTNDTSSSASSPESAASPLSRNEGAGDTKDRRVKKAYLCTGYDVFLTHEPCVMCSMALVHSRVGRVFYTVPMAASGGLGSQHKIHSHPNLNHHFFVYRQVGYQAQFDKIKGQCDDDGSADKLLALESQTIDC
;
A
#
# COMPACT_ATOMS: atom_id res chain seq x y z
N MET A 1 41.74 -24.16 -49.04
CA MET A 1 42.41 -24.25 -47.73
C MET A 1 41.82 -23.25 -46.73
N LEU A 2 41.42 -22.04 -47.14
CA LEU A 2 40.65 -21.11 -46.29
C LEU A 2 39.20 -21.56 -45.99
N ASP A 3 38.52 -22.24 -46.94
CA ASP A 3 37.15 -22.73 -46.71
C ASP A 3 37.07 -23.84 -45.65
N GLN A 4 38.09 -24.68 -45.53
CA GLN A 4 38.15 -25.74 -44.51
C GLN A 4 38.45 -25.20 -43.12
N VAL A 5 39.11 -24.04 -43.02
CA VAL A 5 39.37 -23.35 -41.76
C VAL A 5 38.13 -22.60 -41.31
N LEU A 6 37.39 -21.96 -42.24
CA LEU A 6 36.12 -21.32 -41.93
C LEU A 6 35.04 -22.32 -41.49
N GLU A 7 34.93 -23.49 -42.13
CA GLU A 7 33.99 -24.54 -41.70
C GLU A 7 34.37 -25.16 -40.34
N ALA A 8 35.66 -25.16 -39.99
CA ALA A 8 36.14 -25.61 -38.68
C ALA A 8 35.91 -24.56 -37.58
N GLU A 9 36.05 -23.26 -37.89
CA GLU A 9 35.77 -22.15 -36.97
C GLU A 9 34.27 -21.95 -36.74
N VAL A 10 33.41 -22.15 -37.75
CA VAL A 10 31.95 -22.14 -37.57
C VAL A 10 31.47 -23.35 -36.74
N ARG A 11 32.19 -24.49 -36.81
CA ARG A 11 31.96 -25.66 -35.93
C ARG A 11 32.43 -25.47 -34.48
N ALA A 12 33.19 -24.41 -34.20
CA ALA A 12 33.59 -24.02 -32.86
C ALA A 12 32.63 -23.00 -32.22
N LEU A 13 31.44 -22.79 -32.79
CA LEU A 13 30.31 -22.29 -32.03
C LEU A 13 29.99 -23.34 -30.97
N GLU A 14 30.45 -23.08 -29.74
CA GLU A 14 30.19 -23.89 -28.56
C GLU A 14 28.75 -24.39 -28.59
N THR A 15 28.58 -25.71 -28.71
CA THR A 15 27.26 -26.33 -28.67
C THR A 15 26.65 -26.02 -27.30
N VAL A 16 25.77 -25.03 -27.24
CA VAL A 16 25.06 -24.66 -26.01
C VAL A 16 24.17 -25.84 -25.65
N LYS A 17 24.54 -26.56 -24.59
CA LYS A 17 23.72 -27.62 -24.02
C LYS A 17 22.66 -26.98 -23.13
N LEU A 18 21.39 -27.21 -23.47
CA LEU A 18 20.25 -26.73 -22.69
C LEU A 18 19.71 -27.89 -21.86
N ASP A 19 19.54 -27.64 -20.57
CA ASP A 19 18.87 -28.57 -19.66
C ASP A 19 17.44 -28.09 -19.40
N ILE A 20 16.48 -28.99 -19.56
CA ILE A 20 15.05 -28.71 -19.47
C ILE A 20 14.41 -29.67 -18.46
N VAL A 21 13.57 -29.14 -17.56
CA VAL A 21 12.76 -30.00 -16.68
C VAL A 21 11.59 -30.56 -17.47
N LEU A 22 11.46 -31.89 -17.48
CA LEU A 22 10.36 -32.58 -18.15
C LEU A 22 9.24 -32.94 -17.16
N CYS A 23 9.55 -33.75 -16.15
CA CYS A 23 8.57 -34.26 -15.21
C CYS A 23 9.21 -34.63 -13.86
N GLN A 24 8.36 -34.84 -12.85
CA GLN A 24 8.76 -35.40 -11.57
C GLN A 24 8.97 -36.92 -11.70
N GLU A 25 9.98 -37.48 -11.03
CA GLU A 25 10.29 -38.92 -11.05
C GLU A 25 9.10 -39.81 -10.63
N SER A 26 8.31 -39.35 -9.65
CA SER A 26 7.14 -40.10 -9.19
C SER A 26 5.94 -40.04 -10.15
N ALA A 27 5.97 -39.16 -11.15
CA ALA A 27 4.85 -38.95 -12.06
C ALA A 27 4.90 -39.86 -13.29
N LEU A 28 6.09 -40.32 -13.69
CA LEU A 28 6.29 -41.08 -14.92
C LEU A 28 7.45 -42.07 -14.79
N SER A 29 7.26 -43.31 -15.23
CA SER A 29 8.34 -44.30 -15.25
C SER A 29 9.33 -44.02 -16.38
N ALA A 30 10.57 -44.51 -16.26
CA ALA A 30 11.59 -44.31 -17.29
C ALA A 30 11.17 -44.91 -18.65
N GLN A 31 10.48 -46.06 -18.63
CA GLN A 31 10.02 -46.73 -19.85
C GLN A 31 8.94 -45.91 -20.57
N ASP A 32 8.01 -45.34 -19.82
CA ASP A 32 6.95 -44.48 -20.38
C ASP A 32 7.54 -43.18 -20.94
N LEU A 33 8.58 -42.63 -20.30
CA LEU A 33 9.29 -41.45 -20.79
C LEU A 33 10.00 -41.73 -22.12
N ASP A 34 10.71 -42.85 -22.22
CA ASP A 34 11.39 -43.25 -23.45
C ASP A 34 10.39 -43.44 -24.60
N GLN A 35 9.24 -44.06 -24.32
CA GLN A 35 8.17 -44.22 -25.31
C GLN A 35 7.61 -42.86 -25.78
N LEU A 36 7.39 -41.91 -24.87
CA LEU A 36 6.94 -40.56 -25.23
C LEU A 36 7.98 -39.79 -26.05
N LEU A 37 9.26 -39.93 -25.73
CA LEU A 37 10.35 -39.31 -26.50
C LEU A 37 10.47 -39.92 -27.90
N GLU A 38 10.25 -41.23 -28.02
CA GLU A 38 10.27 -41.94 -29.30
C GLU A 38 9.07 -41.55 -30.18
N GLN A 39 7.88 -41.46 -29.60
CA GLN A 39 6.69 -40.94 -30.28
C GLN A 39 6.85 -39.49 -30.74
N ALA A 40 7.56 -38.67 -29.97
CA ALA A 40 7.86 -37.27 -30.33
C ALA A 40 9.06 -37.13 -31.29
N GLY A 41 9.79 -38.22 -31.58
CA GLY A 41 11.00 -38.18 -32.41
C GLY A 41 12.18 -37.43 -31.77
N LEU A 42 12.20 -37.31 -30.44
CA LEU A 42 13.19 -36.51 -29.68
C LEU A 42 14.33 -37.35 -29.09
N THR A 43 14.32 -38.68 -29.25
CA THR A 43 15.29 -39.61 -28.65
C THR A 43 16.75 -39.35 -29.07
N SER A 44 16.97 -38.74 -30.24
CA SER A 44 18.31 -38.38 -30.73
C SER A 44 18.81 -37.03 -30.22
N ILE A 45 17.95 -36.22 -29.61
CA ILE A 45 18.21 -34.83 -29.20
C ILE A 45 18.23 -34.71 -27.67
N VAL A 46 17.33 -35.42 -27.00
CA VAL A 46 17.13 -35.33 -25.55
C VAL A 46 17.78 -36.54 -24.88
N THR A 47 18.61 -36.29 -23.87
CA THR A 47 19.17 -37.34 -23.01
C THR A 47 18.59 -37.19 -21.60
N PRO A 48 17.57 -37.98 -21.22
CA PRO A 48 16.95 -37.90 -19.91
C PRO A 48 17.94 -38.19 -18.79
N ARG A 49 17.87 -37.41 -17.71
CA ARG A 49 18.64 -37.65 -16.49
C ARG A 49 17.87 -37.14 -15.28
N ILE A 50 18.12 -37.76 -14.13
CA ILE A 50 17.55 -37.34 -12.87
C ILE A 50 18.40 -36.19 -12.32
N HIS A 51 17.75 -35.08 -11.98
CA HIS A 51 18.41 -33.90 -11.41
C HIS A 51 17.62 -33.39 -10.21
N GLY A 52 18.33 -32.97 -9.16
CA GLY A 52 17.72 -32.43 -7.94
C GLY A 52 17.22 -31.01 -8.15
N VAL A 53 15.90 -30.83 -8.24
CA VAL A 53 15.25 -29.52 -8.38
C VAL A 53 14.43 -29.21 -7.13
N PRO A 54 14.45 -27.97 -6.60
CA PRO A 54 13.58 -27.58 -5.49
C PRO A 54 12.11 -27.80 -5.82
N LYS A 55 11.37 -28.45 -4.91
CA LYS A 55 9.93 -28.71 -5.07
C LYS A 55 9.08 -27.44 -4.98
N TYR A 56 9.51 -26.47 -4.17
CA TYR A 56 8.78 -25.22 -3.91
C TYR A 56 9.60 -24.02 -4.38
N PRO A 57 8.97 -22.89 -4.72
CA PRO A 57 9.69 -21.65 -4.96
C PRO A 57 10.35 -21.13 -3.67
N PRO A 58 11.49 -20.44 -3.76
CA PRO A 58 12.14 -19.87 -2.60
C PRO A 58 11.30 -18.73 -2.01
N LEU A 59 11.11 -18.74 -0.68
CA LEU A 59 10.32 -17.72 0.03
C LEU A 59 11.17 -16.51 0.42
N THR A 60 12.47 -16.71 0.65
CA THR A 60 13.39 -15.63 1.03
C THR A 60 14.49 -15.44 -0.02
N ARG A 61 15.04 -14.23 -0.09
CA ARG A 61 16.18 -13.95 -0.95
C ARG A 61 17.36 -14.86 -0.63
N ALA A 62 17.62 -15.10 0.66
CA ALA A 62 18.68 -16.01 1.10
C ALA A 62 18.46 -17.44 0.59
N GLN A 63 17.23 -17.97 0.68
CA GLN A 63 16.89 -19.28 0.11
C GLN A 63 17.09 -19.30 -1.42
N PHE A 64 16.66 -18.25 -2.12
CA PHE A 64 16.85 -18.15 -3.56
C PHE A 64 18.33 -18.19 -3.96
N GLU A 65 19.20 -17.45 -3.27
CA GLU A 65 20.63 -17.42 -3.57
C GLU A 65 21.30 -18.80 -3.38
N VAL A 66 20.78 -19.63 -2.47
CA VAL A 66 21.23 -21.02 -2.28
C VAL A 66 20.64 -21.92 -3.36
N TRP A 67 19.34 -21.79 -3.65
CA TRP A 67 18.60 -22.72 -4.52
C TRP A 67 18.87 -22.50 -6.00
N LYS A 68 19.22 -21.27 -6.41
CA LYS A 68 19.62 -20.96 -7.80
C LYS A 68 20.82 -21.80 -8.26
N ALA A 69 21.66 -22.26 -7.33
CA ALA A 69 22.81 -23.11 -7.62
C ALA A 69 22.38 -24.55 -7.96
N ALA A 70 21.25 -25.02 -7.42
CA ALA A 70 20.69 -26.34 -7.72
C ALA A 70 19.89 -26.33 -9.04
N TRP A 71 19.06 -25.31 -9.23
CA TRP A 71 18.30 -25.11 -10.46
C TRP A 71 17.92 -23.63 -10.67
N PRO A 72 17.91 -23.11 -11.90
CA PRO A 72 17.40 -21.77 -12.18
C PRO A 72 15.95 -21.63 -11.71
N THR A 73 15.72 -20.81 -10.69
CA THR A 73 14.39 -20.52 -10.14
C THR A 73 14.05 -19.05 -10.33
N THR A 74 12.77 -18.71 -10.25
CA THR A 74 12.32 -17.32 -10.19
C THR A 74 12.04 -16.93 -8.75
N PHE A 75 12.66 -15.86 -8.25
CA PHE A 75 12.33 -15.29 -6.95
C PHE A 75 11.37 -14.11 -7.12
N ARG A 76 10.23 -14.20 -6.45
CA ARG A 76 9.31 -13.09 -6.22
C ARG A 76 9.18 -12.93 -4.72
N GLU A 77 9.52 -11.75 -4.23
CA GLU A 77 9.42 -11.45 -2.81
C GLU A 77 7.95 -11.50 -2.40
N ASP A 78 7.64 -12.28 -1.36
CA ASP A 78 6.27 -12.37 -0.86
C ASP A 78 5.86 -11.02 -0.29
N THR A 79 4.96 -10.34 -0.99
CA THR A 79 4.44 -9.02 -0.59
C THR A 79 3.61 -9.10 0.69
N ASN A 80 3.14 -10.30 1.07
CA ASN A 80 2.39 -10.53 2.29
C ASN A 80 3.28 -10.81 3.50
N ARG A 81 4.60 -10.95 3.31
CA ARG A 81 5.51 -11.17 4.43
C ARG A 81 5.57 -9.91 5.28
N HIS A 82 5.12 -10.02 6.53
CA HIS A 82 5.24 -8.92 7.47
C HIS A 82 6.72 -8.54 7.63
N PRO A 83 7.06 -7.24 7.50
CA PRO A 83 8.40 -6.78 7.76
C PRO A 83 8.76 -7.01 9.23
N GLU A 84 10.00 -7.43 9.48
CA GLU A 84 10.54 -7.54 10.83
C GLU A 84 10.58 -6.14 11.46
N ILE A 85 10.00 -6.00 12.65
CA ILE A 85 10.02 -4.75 13.42
C ILE A 85 11.31 -4.75 14.24
N SER A 86 12.17 -3.75 14.04
CA SER A 86 13.38 -3.60 14.86
C SER A 86 13.05 -3.05 16.25
N ASP A 87 13.91 -3.27 17.25
CA ASP A 87 13.73 -2.74 18.61
C ASP A 87 13.55 -1.21 18.65
N LYS A 88 14.22 -0.50 17.72
CA LYS A 88 14.09 0.95 17.56
C LYS A 88 12.71 1.33 17.03
N ASP A 89 12.21 0.58 16.06
CA ASP A 89 10.86 0.77 15.51
C ASP A 89 9.80 0.46 16.56
N GLU A 90 9.99 -0.59 17.37
CA GLU A 90 9.08 -0.93 18.46
C GLU A 90 8.94 0.22 19.47
N THR A 91 10.08 0.78 19.90
CA THR A 91 10.07 1.92 20.83
C THR A 91 9.33 3.13 20.23
N ALA A 92 9.54 3.41 18.94
CA ALA A 92 8.85 4.50 18.25
C ALA A 92 7.35 4.24 18.10
N ILE A 93 6.96 3.02 17.70
CA ILE A 93 5.57 2.57 17.58
C ILE A 93 4.83 2.74 18.92
N LEU A 94 5.42 2.25 20.01
CA LEU A 94 4.84 2.38 21.35
C LEU A 94 4.74 3.85 21.79
N GLY A 95 5.72 4.68 21.42
CA GLY A 95 5.69 6.12 21.64
C GLY A 95 4.49 6.79 20.95
N HIS A 96 4.31 6.54 19.65
CA HIS A 96 3.19 7.11 18.88
C HIS A 96 1.83 6.64 19.36
N ILE A 97 1.71 5.37 19.76
CA ILE A 97 0.47 4.84 20.35
C ILE A 97 0.15 5.54 21.67
N ARG A 98 1.15 5.73 22.54
CA ARG A 98 0.97 6.47 23.79
C ARG A 98 0.49 7.89 23.51
N SER A 99 1.13 8.60 22.56
CA SER A 99 0.71 9.93 22.17
C SER A 99 -0.71 9.94 21.60
N ALA A 100 -1.11 8.97 20.76
CA ALA A 100 -2.47 8.86 20.27
C ALA A 100 -3.50 8.71 21.40
N TRP A 101 -3.14 7.99 22.47
CA TRP A 101 -3.97 7.89 23.68
C TRP A 101 -4.01 9.18 24.50
N GLU A 102 -2.90 9.92 24.63
CA GLU A 102 -2.91 11.24 25.28
C GLU A 102 -3.89 12.21 24.59
N TYR A 103 -3.96 12.16 23.25
CA TYR A 103 -4.94 12.93 22.48
C TYR A 103 -6.39 12.53 22.73
N THR A 104 -6.68 11.35 23.30
CA THR A 104 -8.06 10.99 23.66
C THR A 104 -8.56 11.83 24.83
N ALA A 105 -7.69 12.19 25.78
CA ALA A 105 -8.05 13.07 26.87
C ALA A 105 -8.42 14.47 26.36
N GLU A 106 -7.71 14.97 25.34
CA GLU A 106 -8.04 16.22 24.67
C GLU A 106 -9.41 16.13 23.98
N ALA A 107 -9.68 15.05 23.24
CA ALA A 107 -10.99 14.82 22.61
C ALA A 107 -12.14 14.83 23.64
N THR A 108 -11.97 14.10 24.75
CA THR A 108 -12.96 14.06 25.84
C THR A 108 -13.18 15.44 26.46
N SER A 109 -12.12 16.21 26.70
CA SER A 109 -12.25 17.58 27.25
C SER A 109 -13.04 18.54 26.35
N LYS A 110 -13.08 18.26 25.05
CA LYS A 110 -13.86 19.01 24.05
C LYS A 110 -15.27 18.45 23.84
N GLY A 111 -15.66 17.41 24.60
CA GLY A 111 -16.97 16.76 24.49
C GLY A 111 -17.11 15.84 23.26
N GLU A 112 -15.99 15.36 22.73
CA GLU A 112 -15.95 14.50 21.54
C GLU A 112 -15.75 13.03 21.91
N LEU A 113 -15.92 12.13 20.93
CA LEU A 113 -15.66 10.71 21.17
C LEU A 113 -14.14 10.47 21.32
N PRO A 114 -13.69 9.68 22.32
CA PRO A 114 -12.27 9.41 22.59
C PRO A 114 -11.65 8.40 21.60
N ILE A 115 -11.91 8.59 20.31
CA ILE A 115 -11.36 7.80 19.22
C ILE A 115 -10.41 8.71 18.45
N VAL A 116 -9.13 8.36 18.45
CA VAL A 116 -8.05 9.13 17.81
C VAL A 116 -7.38 8.31 16.70
N ALA A 117 -6.99 9.02 15.64
CA ALA A 117 -6.14 8.55 14.56
C ALA A 117 -4.95 9.50 14.37
N MET A 118 -3.76 8.93 14.23
CA MET A 118 -2.50 9.64 13.99
C MET A 118 -1.81 9.03 12.77
N ILE A 119 -1.42 9.86 11.80
CA ILE A 119 -0.69 9.44 10.60
C ILE A 119 0.74 9.96 10.70
N VAL A 120 1.71 9.06 10.52
CA VAL A 120 3.14 9.32 10.69
C VAL A 120 3.89 8.82 9.47
N ASP A 121 4.89 9.59 9.04
CA ASP A 121 5.84 9.13 8.04
C ASP A 121 6.89 8.22 8.71
N PRO A 122 6.96 6.92 8.37
CA PRO A 122 7.87 5.97 9.00
C PRO A 122 9.35 6.30 8.74
N SER A 123 9.66 6.97 7.64
CA SER A 123 11.05 7.30 7.28
C SER A 123 11.62 8.46 8.10
N THR A 124 10.77 9.41 8.48
CA THR A 124 11.17 10.60 9.24
C THR A 124 10.66 10.61 10.68
N GLN A 125 9.82 9.64 11.05
CA GLN A 125 9.10 9.58 12.34
C GLN A 125 8.27 10.84 12.63
N LYS A 126 7.91 11.60 11.60
CA LYS A 126 7.21 12.87 11.72
C LYS A 126 5.70 12.66 11.65
N VAL A 127 4.98 13.24 12.62
CA VAL A 127 3.52 13.27 12.60
C VAL A 127 3.03 14.17 11.46
N MET A 128 2.27 13.57 10.55
CA MET A 128 1.64 14.25 9.41
C MET A 128 0.33 14.90 9.79
N ALA A 129 -0.50 14.19 10.54
CA ALA A 129 -1.73 14.68 11.12
C ALA A 129 -2.12 13.84 12.34
N THR A 130 -2.85 14.46 13.26
CA THR A 130 -3.56 13.79 14.36
C THR A 130 -4.98 14.34 14.38
N SER A 131 -5.97 13.47 14.53
CA SER A 131 -7.37 13.87 14.61
C SER A 131 -8.16 12.90 15.47
N TYR A 132 -9.27 13.39 16.02
CA TYR A 132 -10.24 12.60 16.76
C TYR A 132 -11.59 12.57 16.04
N ASP A 133 -12.47 11.69 16.49
CA ASP A 133 -13.84 11.57 16.00
C ASP A 133 -14.68 12.76 16.49
N THR A 134 -15.23 13.51 15.54
CA THR A 134 -15.94 14.79 15.79
C THR A 134 -17.44 14.68 15.52
N ARG A 135 -17.99 13.46 15.51
CA ARG A 135 -19.42 13.25 15.23
C ARG A 135 -20.32 13.94 16.24
N THR A 136 -19.88 14.10 17.49
CA THR A 136 -20.68 14.73 18.55
C THR A 136 -20.88 16.22 18.28
N SER A 137 -19.80 16.97 18.02
CA SER A 137 -19.91 18.41 17.77
C SER A 137 -20.45 18.74 16.38
N THR A 138 -20.07 17.98 15.35
CA THR A 138 -20.43 18.29 13.96
C THR A 138 -21.80 17.77 13.55
N GLY A 139 -22.34 16.78 14.27
CA GLY A 139 -23.56 16.05 13.88
C GLY A 139 -23.42 15.26 12.57
N HIS A 140 -22.21 15.16 12.00
CA HIS A 140 -21.98 14.55 10.69
C HIS A 140 -21.47 13.11 10.83
N ILE A 141 -22.28 12.14 10.42
CA ILE A 141 -22.04 10.70 10.63
C ILE A 141 -20.69 10.22 10.10
N LEU A 142 -20.13 10.82 9.04
CA LEU A 142 -18.86 10.36 8.45
C LEU A 142 -17.59 10.98 9.07
N GLN A 143 -17.71 11.89 10.05
CA GLN A 143 -16.53 12.57 10.65
C GLN A 143 -15.85 11.74 11.75
N HIS A 144 -15.42 10.56 11.33
CA HIS A 144 -14.63 9.65 12.16
C HIS A 144 -13.17 10.12 12.21
N ALA A 145 -12.45 9.72 13.27
CA ALA A 145 -11.05 10.08 13.47
C ALA A 145 -10.16 9.85 12.25
N VAL A 146 -10.29 8.68 11.60
CA VAL A 146 -9.53 8.33 10.38
C VAL A 146 -9.85 9.27 9.22
N MET A 147 -11.13 9.56 8.99
CA MET A 147 -11.56 10.44 7.89
C MET A 147 -11.03 11.86 8.08
N ASN A 148 -11.14 12.36 9.32
CA ASN A 148 -10.63 13.67 9.70
C ASN A 148 -9.10 13.74 9.51
N CYS A 149 -8.39 12.69 9.91
CA CYS A 149 -6.94 12.63 9.81
C CYS A 149 -6.45 12.57 8.35
N VAL A 150 -7.06 11.71 7.51
CA VAL A 150 -6.76 11.63 6.07
C VAL A 150 -7.06 12.96 5.38
N SER A 151 -8.18 13.61 5.72
CA SER A 151 -8.54 14.93 5.20
C SER A 151 -7.52 16.01 5.60
N ALA A 152 -7.02 15.97 6.84
CA ALA A 152 -5.99 16.87 7.32
C ALA A 152 -4.66 16.71 6.57
N VAL A 153 -4.24 15.46 6.28
CA VAL A 153 -3.08 15.19 5.41
C VAL A 153 -3.31 15.74 4.00
N ALA A 154 -4.47 15.46 3.39
CA ALA A 154 -4.82 15.96 2.07
C ALA A 154 -4.76 17.49 1.98
N LYS A 155 -5.29 18.17 3.00
CA LYS A 155 -5.28 19.63 3.09
C LYS A 155 -3.86 20.15 3.20
N ARG A 156 -3.03 19.57 4.08
CA ARG A 156 -1.62 19.94 4.23
C ARG A 156 -0.84 19.81 2.92
N GLU A 157 -1.05 18.73 2.17
CA GLU A 157 -0.40 18.53 0.86
C GLU A 157 -0.88 19.52 -0.20
N ARG A 158 -2.17 19.85 -0.19
CA ARG A 158 -2.76 20.85 -1.09
C ARG A 158 -2.21 22.24 -0.80
N ASP A 159 -2.20 22.65 0.46
CA ASP A 159 -1.74 23.97 0.91
C ASP A 159 -0.25 24.14 0.59
N GLY A 160 0.57 23.09 0.83
CA GLY A 160 1.97 23.09 0.44
C GLY A 160 2.19 23.25 -1.07
N TYR A 161 1.30 22.69 -1.89
CA TYR A 161 1.35 22.85 -3.35
C TYR A 161 0.95 24.27 -3.80
N GLN A 162 -0.08 24.86 -3.18
CA GLN A 162 -0.50 26.23 -3.49
C GLN A 162 0.60 27.25 -3.17
N SER A 163 1.30 27.11 -2.04
CA SER A 163 2.43 27.98 -1.69
C SER A 163 3.58 27.89 -2.68
N GLN A 164 3.89 26.70 -3.21
CA GLN A 164 4.91 26.54 -4.25
C GLN A 164 4.50 27.18 -5.58
N ILE A 165 3.21 27.08 -5.95
CA ILE A 165 2.68 27.76 -7.14
C ILE A 165 2.81 29.27 -7.00
N THR A 166 2.38 29.85 -5.86
CA THR A 166 2.46 31.29 -5.65
C THR A 166 3.89 31.79 -5.60
N GLU A 167 4.81 31.08 -4.95
CA GLU A 167 6.24 31.39 -4.96
C GLU A 167 6.86 31.32 -6.36
N ASN A 168 6.52 30.29 -7.14
CA ASN A 168 7.02 30.14 -8.50
C ASN A 168 6.47 31.22 -9.44
N HIS A 169 5.18 31.58 -9.32
CA HIS A 169 4.62 32.72 -10.05
C HIS A 169 5.27 34.04 -9.63
N HIS A 170 5.57 34.24 -8.34
CA HIS A 170 6.26 35.43 -7.87
C HIS A 170 7.69 35.53 -8.42
N ARG A 171 8.45 34.43 -8.45
CA ARG A 171 9.79 34.39 -9.05
C ARG A 171 9.76 34.59 -10.57
N GLN A 172 8.76 34.03 -11.25
CA GLN A 172 8.58 34.22 -12.70
C GLN A 172 8.16 35.65 -13.04
N PHE A 173 7.43 36.34 -12.16
CA PHE A 173 7.07 37.74 -12.34
C PHE A 173 8.24 38.70 -12.07
N GLN A 174 9.17 38.33 -11.17
CA GLN A 174 10.38 39.12 -10.90
C GLN A 174 11.48 38.94 -11.95
N SER A 175 11.51 37.81 -12.68
CA SER A 175 12.49 37.60 -13.76
C SER A 175 12.08 38.26 -15.09
N VAL A 176 10.82 38.66 -15.24
CA VAL A 176 10.35 39.47 -16.37
C VAL A 176 10.37 40.95 -15.96
N GLY A 177 11.58 41.47 -15.73
CA GLY A 177 11.85 42.89 -15.57
C GLY A 177 11.69 43.62 -16.91
N GLY A 178 10.45 43.83 -17.33
CA GLY A 178 10.09 44.68 -18.47
C GLY A 178 8.81 45.44 -18.13
N ASN A 179 8.88 46.76 -18.18
CA ASN A 179 7.86 47.70 -17.74
C ASN A 179 6.50 47.43 -18.42
N THR A 180 5.56 46.80 -17.72
CA THR A 180 4.16 46.80 -18.15
C THR A 180 3.23 46.85 -16.95
N THR A 181 2.28 47.77 -17.07
CA THR A 181 1.29 48.21 -16.09
C THR A 181 0.61 47.04 -15.38
N THR A 182 0.67 47.07 -14.05
CA THR A 182 0.09 46.08 -13.14
C THR A 182 -1.42 45.95 -13.36
N ALA A 183 -1.86 44.88 -14.03
CA ALA A 183 -3.23 44.39 -13.92
C ALA A 183 -3.24 43.26 -12.87
N SER A 184 -3.64 43.57 -11.63
CA SER A 184 -3.84 42.52 -10.64
C SER A 184 -5.11 41.75 -10.99
N LEU A 185 -4.95 40.55 -11.55
CA LEU A 185 -6.06 39.63 -11.72
C LEU A 185 -6.31 38.94 -10.36
N THR A 186 -7.20 39.49 -9.56
CA THR A 186 -7.65 38.85 -8.33
C THR A 186 -8.56 37.68 -8.69
N VAL A 187 -8.00 36.47 -8.77
CA VAL A 187 -8.79 35.25 -8.85
C VAL A 187 -9.42 35.00 -7.49
N LYS A 188 -10.63 35.56 -7.27
CA LYS A 188 -11.47 35.19 -6.14
C LYS A 188 -12.05 33.81 -6.43
N TYR A 189 -11.43 32.75 -5.88
CA TYR A 189 -12.18 31.54 -5.60
C TYR A 189 -13.13 31.86 -4.46
N GLY A 190 -14.43 31.73 -4.72
CA GLY A 190 -15.48 31.92 -3.73
C GLY A 190 -15.17 31.09 -2.50
N SER A 191 -14.81 31.77 -1.41
CA SER A 191 -15.20 31.33 -0.09
C SER A 191 -16.72 31.33 -0.09
N ASP A 192 -17.36 30.19 0.09
CA ASP A 192 -18.73 30.22 0.58
C ASP A 192 -18.87 29.49 1.92
N PRO A 193 -19.54 30.15 2.88
CA PRO A 193 -19.85 29.63 4.19
C PRO A 193 -21.03 28.66 4.11
N ALA A 194 -21.20 27.89 5.18
CA ALA A 194 -22.38 27.05 5.37
C ALA A 194 -23.68 27.89 5.37
N ALA A 195 -24.68 27.41 4.63
CA ALA A 195 -26.14 27.41 4.90
C ALA A 195 -26.98 27.88 3.70
N GLY A 196 -27.91 27.01 3.24
CA GLY A 196 -29.03 27.40 2.38
C GLY A 196 -29.36 26.38 1.29
N ARG A 197 -30.44 25.61 1.49
CA ARG A 197 -31.06 24.72 0.50
C ARG A 197 -31.49 25.50 -0.75
N GLU A 198 -31.13 25.01 -1.93
CA GLU A 198 -32.02 25.02 -3.11
C GLU A 198 -31.75 23.78 -3.98
N SER A 199 -32.83 23.21 -4.52
CA SER A 199 -32.93 21.96 -5.27
C SER A 199 -32.21 22.03 -6.63
N LEU A 200 -31.34 21.05 -6.91
CA LEU A 200 -30.80 20.82 -8.25
C LEU A 200 -31.88 20.18 -9.15
N PRO A 201 -32.16 20.72 -10.36
CA PRO A 201 -32.99 20.04 -11.34
C PRO A 201 -32.17 18.97 -12.08
N SER A 202 -32.72 17.76 -12.15
CA SER A 202 -32.20 16.65 -12.96
C SER A 202 -32.31 16.97 -14.46
N PRO A 203 -31.30 16.69 -15.31
CA PRO A 203 -31.49 16.68 -16.75
C PRO A 203 -31.75 15.25 -17.26
N ILE A 204 -33.03 14.99 -17.44
CA ILE A 204 -33.71 14.46 -18.63
C ILE A 204 -32.84 13.65 -19.63
N CYS A 205 -33.30 12.41 -19.82
CA CYS A 205 -32.94 11.47 -20.87
C CYS A 205 -33.44 11.94 -22.26
N GLY A 206 -32.56 11.90 -23.26
CA GLY A 206 -32.86 11.54 -24.65
C GLY A 206 -33.23 12.66 -25.62
N GLU A 207 -32.36 12.90 -26.61
CA GLU A 207 -32.81 12.92 -28.01
C GLU A 207 -31.67 12.70 -29.03
N LYS A 208 -32.07 12.11 -30.15
CA LYS A 208 -31.27 11.36 -31.13
C LYS A 208 -30.43 12.29 -32.02
N ARG A 209 -29.18 11.89 -32.33
CA ARG A 209 -28.47 12.41 -33.51
C ARG A 209 -27.81 11.28 -34.32
N LYS A 210 -27.98 11.39 -35.63
CA LYS A 210 -27.90 10.38 -36.70
C LYS A 210 -26.52 9.72 -36.88
N LYS A 211 -26.54 8.43 -37.26
CA LYS A 211 -25.39 7.62 -37.71
C LYS A 211 -24.93 7.99 -39.13
N ASN A 212 -23.62 7.89 -39.37
CA ASN A 212 -22.92 7.14 -40.44
C ASN A 212 -21.54 7.78 -40.76
N PRO A 213 -20.58 7.08 -41.40
CA PRO A 213 -20.00 5.78 -41.04
C PRO A 213 -18.45 5.78 -41.05
N THR A 214 -17.87 4.77 -40.38
CA THR A 214 -16.57 4.08 -40.60
C THR A 214 -15.37 4.84 -41.18
N ASN A 215 -14.28 4.90 -40.39
CA ASN A 215 -12.98 4.46 -40.87
C ASN A 215 -12.15 3.94 -39.69
N ASP A 216 -11.85 2.64 -39.75
CA ASP A 216 -10.97 1.94 -38.84
C ASP A 216 -9.52 2.35 -39.10
N THR A 217 -8.80 2.81 -38.07
CA THR A 217 -7.37 2.54 -37.99
C THR A 217 -6.92 2.54 -36.52
N SER A 218 -6.26 1.44 -36.18
CA SER A 218 -5.69 1.05 -34.89
C SER A 218 -4.74 2.07 -34.26
N SER A 219 -4.89 2.31 -32.95
CA SER A 219 -3.75 2.56 -32.06
C SER A 219 -4.12 2.37 -30.59
N SER A 220 -3.68 1.22 -30.07
CA SER A 220 -3.16 0.97 -28.72
C SER A 220 -3.79 1.68 -27.52
N ALA A 221 -4.55 0.89 -26.77
CA ALA A 221 -4.82 1.10 -25.35
C ALA A 221 -3.50 1.07 -24.55
N SER A 222 -3.30 2.04 -23.67
CA SER A 222 -2.26 2.02 -22.64
C SER A 222 -2.90 2.22 -21.27
N SER A 223 -3.03 1.10 -20.55
CA SER A 223 -3.34 1.02 -19.12
C SER A 223 -2.22 1.62 -18.28
N PRO A 224 -2.50 2.26 -17.12
CA PRO A 224 -1.44 2.57 -16.16
C PRO A 224 -1.22 1.38 -15.22
N GLU A 225 -0.21 0.56 -15.50
CA GLU A 225 0.41 -0.30 -14.49
C GLU A 225 1.08 0.58 -13.42
N SER A 226 0.69 0.43 -12.16
CA SER A 226 1.49 0.88 -11.02
C SER A 226 1.24 0.01 -9.80
N ALA A 227 1.65 -1.25 -9.91
CA ALA A 227 2.05 -2.04 -8.75
C ALA A 227 3.53 -1.69 -8.47
N ALA A 228 3.79 -0.84 -7.48
CA ALA A 228 5.14 -0.51 -7.04
C ALA A 228 5.37 -1.12 -5.64
N SER A 229 6.13 -2.22 -5.60
CA SER A 229 6.74 -2.78 -4.40
C SER A 229 7.74 -1.79 -3.79
N PRO A 230 7.87 -1.67 -2.45
CA PRO A 230 8.82 -0.75 -1.85
C PRO A 230 10.01 -1.51 -1.25
N LEU A 231 11.09 -1.74 -2.00
CA LEU A 231 12.41 -1.96 -1.39
C LEU A 231 13.52 -1.35 -2.24
N SER A 232 14.37 -0.61 -1.53
CA SER A 232 15.50 0.17 -1.99
C SER A 232 16.53 -0.67 -2.77
N ARG A 233 16.82 -0.27 -4.00
CA ARG A 233 18.02 -0.70 -4.74
C ARG A 233 18.96 0.49 -4.85
N ASN A 234 20.04 0.43 -4.07
CA ASN A 234 21.14 1.37 -4.13
C ASN A 234 22.14 0.81 -5.16
N GLU A 235 22.13 1.34 -6.38
CA GLU A 235 23.26 1.17 -7.32
C GLU A 235 23.79 2.56 -7.67
N GLY A 236 25.11 2.68 -7.54
CA GLY A 236 25.83 3.94 -7.58
C GLY A 236 26.10 4.47 -8.98
N ALA A 237 26.63 5.70 -8.95
CA ALA A 237 27.35 6.43 -9.99
C ALA A 237 26.51 7.13 -11.09
N GLY A 238 26.34 8.44 -10.88
CA GLY A 238 26.57 9.44 -11.92
C GLY A 238 25.39 9.82 -12.81
N ASP A 239 24.46 10.62 -12.30
CA ASP A 239 23.82 11.69 -13.09
C ASP A 239 23.23 12.75 -12.13
N THR A 240 23.86 13.93 -12.06
CA THR A 240 23.27 15.11 -11.41
C THR A 240 22.23 15.71 -12.34
N LYS A 241 21.07 15.05 -12.46
CA LYS A 241 19.89 15.60 -13.13
C LYS A 241 18.68 15.54 -12.20
N ASP A 242 18.26 16.73 -11.79
CA ASP A 242 16.91 17.10 -11.41
C ASP A 242 16.10 16.00 -10.70
N ARG A 243 16.33 15.85 -9.38
CA ARG A 243 15.51 15.02 -8.49
C ARG A 243 14.13 15.66 -8.35
N ARG A 244 13.31 15.56 -9.41
CA ARG A 244 11.87 15.84 -9.37
C ARG A 244 11.34 14.96 -8.24
N VAL A 245 11.10 15.56 -7.07
CA VAL A 245 10.58 14.87 -5.90
C VAL A 245 9.37 14.09 -6.37
N LYS A 246 9.48 12.76 -6.47
CA LYS A 246 8.34 11.90 -6.80
C LYS A 246 7.33 12.15 -5.70
N LYS A 247 6.30 12.93 -6.00
CA LYS A 247 5.29 13.36 -5.04
C LYS A 247 4.57 12.10 -4.57
N ALA A 248 4.70 11.78 -3.28
CA ALA A 248 3.92 10.72 -2.66
C ALA A 248 2.43 11.07 -2.79
N TYR A 249 1.59 10.09 -3.10
CA TYR A 249 0.15 10.30 -3.19
C TYR A 249 -0.45 10.21 -1.79
N LEU A 250 -0.92 11.32 -1.22
CA LEU A 250 -1.69 11.34 0.01
C LEU A 250 -0.97 10.66 1.20
N CYS A 251 -1.43 9.49 1.62
CA CYS A 251 -0.83 8.75 2.75
C CYS A 251 -0.01 7.54 2.28
N THR A 252 0.50 7.56 1.04
CA THR A 252 1.21 6.42 0.45
C THR A 252 2.41 6.02 1.30
N GLY A 253 2.37 4.80 1.84
CA GLY A 253 3.46 4.24 2.65
C GLY A 253 3.58 4.80 4.07
N TYR A 254 2.61 5.59 4.54
CA TYR A 254 2.60 6.07 5.93
C TYR A 254 2.06 5.04 6.92
N ASP A 255 2.47 5.21 8.17
CA ASP A 255 1.97 4.44 9.30
C ASP A 255 0.79 5.17 9.94
N VAL A 256 -0.22 4.40 10.33
CA VAL A 256 -1.41 4.93 11.00
C VAL A 256 -1.56 4.28 12.36
N PHE A 257 -1.55 5.11 13.40
CA PHE A 257 -1.77 4.70 14.78
C PHE A 257 -3.19 5.06 15.21
N LEU A 258 -3.94 4.06 15.62
CA LEU A 258 -5.34 4.17 15.99
C LEU A 258 -5.54 3.69 17.42
N THR A 259 -6.37 4.41 18.16
CA THR A 259 -6.79 3.96 19.49
C THR A 259 -7.71 2.74 19.37
N HIS A 260 -8.70 2.81 18.49
CA HIS A 260 -9.70 1.78 18.26
C HIS A 260 -9.61 1.25 16.83
N GLU A 261 -10.01 -0.01 16.64
CA GLU A 261 -10.11 -0.61 15.32
C GLU A 261 -11.05 0.20 14.42
N PRO A 262 -10.64 0.58 13.20
CA PRO A 262 -11.47 1.40 12.34
C PRO A 262 -12.65 0.60 11.79
N CYS A 263 -13.79 1.26 11.58
CA CYS A 263 -14.94 0.64 10.94
C CYS A 263 -14.66 0.30 9.46
N VAL A 264 -15.58 -0.43 8.80
CA VAL A 264 -15.49 -0.78 7.37
C VAL A 264 -15.23 0.44 6.47
N MET A 265 -15.95 1.55 6.69
CA MET A 265 -15.76 2.80 5.93
C MET A 265 -14.33 3.33 6.09
N CYS A 266 -13.86 3.45 7.33
CA CYS A 266 -12.53 3.98 7.62
C CYS A 266 -11.43 3.04 7.11
N SER A 267 -11.64 1.74 7.21
CA SER A 267 -10.74 0.70 6.68
C SER A 267 -10.59 0.82 5.16
N MET A 268 -11.70 1.00 4.44
CA MET A 268 -11.68 1.20 2.99
C MET A 268 -11.05 2.56 2.61
N ALA A 269 -11.25 3.60 3.41
CA ALA A 269 -10.58 4.89 3.21
C ALA A 269 -9.05 4.77 3.32
N LEU A 270 -8.55 3.92 4.22
CA LEU A 270 -7.11 3.63 4.36
C LEU A 270 -6.56 2.89 3.12
N VAL A 271 -7.32 1.95 2.55
CA VAL A 271 -6.98 1.31 1.26
C VAL A 271 -6.85 2.37 0.15
N HIS A 272 -7.84 3.26 0.01
CA HIS A 272 -7.81 4.33 -0.98
C HIS A 272 -6.68 5.35 -0.75
N SER A 273 -6.22 5.48 0.49
CA SER A 273 -5.11 6.36 0.86
C SER A 273 -3.73 5.71 0.71
N ARG A 274 -3.69 4.42 0.34
CA ARG A 274 -2.48 3.60 0.15
C ARG A 274 -1.53 3.59 1.35
N VAL A 275 -2.09 3.56 2.56
CA VAL A 275 -1.28 3.48 3.79
C VAL A 275 -0.42 2.21 3.80
N GLY A 276 0.73 2.27 4.47
CA GLY A 276 1.66 1.14 4.53
C GLY A 276 1.34 0.18 5.67
N ARG A 277 1.12 0.72 6.88
CA ARG A 277 0.88 -0.07 8.09
C ARG A 277 -0.15 0.60 8.98
N VAL A 278 -0.95 -0.19 9.67
CA VAL A 278 -1.94 0.28 10.64
C VAL A 278 -1.73 -0.45 11.96
N PHE A 279 -1.61 0.31 13.04
CA PHE A 279 -1.47 -0.17 14.40
C PHE A 279 -2.70 0.27 15.18
N TYR A 280 -3.38 -0.66 15.86
CA TYR A 280 -4.50 -0.30 16.73
C TYR A 280 -4.49 -1.03 18.06
N THR A 281 -5.08 -0.42 19.09
CA THR A 281 -5.03 -0.95 20.45
C THR A 281 -6.29 -1.72 20.85
N VAL A 282 -7.49 -1.16 20.66
CA VAL A 282 -8.75 -1.78 21.10
C VAL A 282 -9.52 -2.32 19.88
N PRO A 283 -9.84 -3.64 19.83
CA PRO A 283 -10.69 -4.19 18.77
C PRO A 283 -12.14 -3.72 18.88
N MET A 284 -12.82 -3.57 17.75
CA MET A 284 -14.24 -3.16 17.70
C MET A 284 -15.11 -4.32 17.21
N ALA A 285 -15.58 -5.16 18.14
CA ALA A 285 -16.29 -6.40 17.82
C ALA A 285 -17.49 -6.21 16.86
N ALA A 286 -18.27 -5.13 17.00
CA ALA A 286 -19.49 -4.94 16.22
C ALA A 286 -19.27 -4.33 14.82
N SER A 287 -18.18 -3.61 14.58
CA SER A 287 -18.02 -2.80 13.36
C SER A 287 -16.61 -2.75 12.76
N GLY A 288 -15.64 -3.42 13.40
CA GLY A 288 -14.24 -3.42 13.01
C GLY A 288 -13.99 -4.04 11.65
N GLY A 289 -13.30 -3.30 10.78
CA GLY A 289 -13.05 -3.69 9.38
C GLY A 289 -11.67 -4.29 9.11
N LEU A 290 -10.81 -4.42 10.14
CA LEU A 290 -9.44 -4.90 9.97
C LEU A 290 -9.20 -6.28 10.59
N GLY A 291 -9.98 -6.70 11.58
CA GLY A 291 -9.86 -8.04 12.16
C GLY A 291 -11.15 -8.56 12.81
N SER A 292 -12.05 -7.69 13.27
CA SER A 292 -13.25 -8.13 13.99
C SER A 292 -14.32 -8.72 13.06
N GLN A 293 -14.90 -7.92 12.17
CA GLN A 293 -15.96 -8.37 11.24
C GLN A 293 -15.42 -8.70 9.85
N HIS A 294 -14.45 -7.91 9.39
CA HIS A 294 -13.85 -8.05 8.07
C HIS A 294 -12.33 -7.92 8.14
N LYS A 295 -11.63 -8.46 7.13
CA LYS A 295 -10.19 -8.28 6.91
C LYS A 295 -9.96 -7.53 5.60
N ILE A 296 -10.38 -6.27 5.56
CA ILE A 296 -10.36 -5.45 4.32
C ILE A 296 -8.93 -5.27 3.81
N HIS A 297 -7.96 -5.09 4.72
CA HIS A 297 -6.55 -4.88 4.41
C HIS A 297 -5.88 -6.03 3.63
N SER A 298 -6.42 -7.25 3.69
CA SER A 298 -5.88 -8.45 3.04
C SER A 298 -6.82 -9.03 1.97
N HIS A 299 -7.84 -8.28 1.54
CA HIS A 299 -8.86 -8.81 0.64
C HIS A 299 -8.31 -8.98 -0.79
N PRO A 300 -8.40 -10.18 -1.41
CA PRO A 300 -7.69 -10.49 -2.66
C PRO A 300 -8.15 -9.67 -3.87
N ASN A 301 -9.41 -9.23 -3.90
CA ASN A 301 -9.96 -8.42 -5.00
C ASN A 301 -9.67 -6.91 -4.87
N LEU A 302 -8.91 -6.48 -3.85
CA LEU A 302 -8.51 -5.09 -3.71
C LEU A 302 -7.12 -4.86 -4.28
N ASN A 303 -6.92 -3.68 -4.86
CA ASN A 303 -5.68 -3.32 -5.55
C ASN A 303 -4.54 -2.92 -4.61
N HIS A 304 -4.83 -2.67 -3.33
CA HIS A 304 -3.86 -2.23 -2.33
C HIS A 304 -4.04 -3.01 -1.05
N HIS A 305 -2.94 -3.51 -0.50
CA HIS A 305 -2.87 -4.25 0.76
C HIS A 305 -1.91 -3.53 1.70
N PHE A 306 -2.18 -3.65 3.00
CA PHE A 306 -1.34 -3.03 4.02
C PHE A 306 -1.29 -3.90 5.27
N PHE A 307 -0.23 -3.73 6.05
CA PHE A 307 -0.03 -4.53 7.25
C PHE A 307 -0.85 -3.99 8.41
N VAL A 308 -1.43 -4.89 9.20
CA VAL A 308 -2.22 -4.55 10.37
C VAL A 308 -1.62 -5.22 11.60
N TYR A 309 -1.47 -4.43 12.67
CA TYR A 309 -0.99 -4.87 13.97
C TYR A 309 -2.05 -4.57 15.03
N ARG A 310 -2.54 -5.61 15.69
CA ARG A 310 -3.62 -5.57 16.69
C ARG A 310 -3.04 -5.49 18.11
N GLN A 311 -3.77 -4.84 19.02
CA GLN A 311 -3.52 -4.82 20.47
C GLN A 311 -2.12 -4.32 20.86
N VAL A 312 -1.58 -3.40 20.06
CA VAL A 312 -0.25 -2.86 20.32
C VAL A 312 -0.28 -1.94 21.53
N GLY A 313 0.53 -2.23 22.55
CA GLY A 313 0.54 -1.46 23.81
C GLY A 313 -0.71 -1.64 24.69
N TYR A 314 -1.53 -2.66 24.43
CA TYR A 314 -2.83 -2.87 25.09
C TYR A 314 -2.71 -3.06 26.61
N GLN A 315 -1.66 -3.74 27.10
CA GLN A 315 -1.51 -4.08 28.52
C GLN A 315 -1.53 -2.85 29.44
N ALA A 316 -0.74 -1.81 29.12
CA ALA A 316 -0.66 -0.59 29.92
C ALA A 316 -1.98 0.21 29.94
N GLN A 317 -2.84 -0.01 28.95
CA GLN A 317 -4.15 0.64 28.84
C GLN A 317 -5.24 -0.18 29.51
N PHE A 318 -5.16 -1.51 29.41
CA PHE A 318 -6.03 -2.44 30.13
C PHE A 318 -5.96 -2.20 31.64
N ASP A 319 -4.74 -2.00 32.19
CA ASP A 319 -4.54 -1.73 33.61
C ASP A 319 -5.20 -0.40 34.06
N LYS A 320 -5.22 0.62 33.21
CA LYS A 320 -5.91 1.90 33.49
C LYS A 320 -7.43 1.79 33.42
N ILE A 321 -7.96 1.06 32.44
CA ILE A 321 -9.40 0.85 32.28
C ILE A 321 -9.91 -0.03 33.43
N LYS A 322 -9.18 -1.08 33.80
CA LYS A 322 -9.50 -1.94 34.95
C LYS A 322 -9.57 -1.14 36.24
N GLY A 323 -8.59 -0.26 36.49
CA GLY A 323 -8.61 0.64 37.65
C GLY A 323 -9.77 1.64 37.67
N GLN A 324 -10.32 2.03 36.51
CA GLN A 324 -11.52 2.87 36.42
C GLN A 324 -12.82 2.07 36.63
N CYS A 325 -12.84 0.81 36.17
CA CYS A 325 -14.00 -0.06 36.32
C CYS A 325 -14.16 -0.65 37.74
N ASP A 326 -13.06 -0.75 38.49
CA ASP A 326 -13.09 -1.13 39.91
C ASP A 326 -13.79 -0.03 40.76
N ASP A 327 -13.83 1.22 40.29
CA ASP A 327 -14.55 2.34 40.92
C ASP A 327 -16.03 2.44 40.49
N ASP A 328 -16.42 1.83 39.35
CA ASP A 328 -17.79 1.90 38.79
C ASP A 328 -18.59 0.58 38.85
N GLY A 329 -17.96 -0.52 39.29
CA GLY A 329 -18.61 -1.82 39.51
C GLY A 329 -18.92 -2.60 38.22
N SER A 330 -18.28 -2.29 37.08
CA SER A 330 -18.58 -2.92 35.78
C SER A 330 -17.59 -4.02 35.31
N ALA A 331 -16.89 -4.67 36.24
CA ALA A 331 -15.83 -5.66 35.99
C ALA A 331 -16.22 -6.82 35.05
N ASP A 332 -17.50 -7.22 35.00
CA ASP A 332 -17.97 -8.35 34.18
C ASP A 332 -17.89 -8.12 32.66
N LYS A 333 -17.79 -6.87 32.19
CA LYS A 333 -17.62 -6.58 30.75
C LYS A 333 -16.18 -6.77 30.24
N LEU A 334 -15.17 -6.71 31.12
CA LEU A 334 -13.75 -6.83 30.76
C LEU A 334 -13.31 -8.29 30.57
N LEU A 335 -13.85 -9.20 31.38
CA LEU A 335 -13.57 -10.64 31.29
C LEU A 335 -14.05 -11.28 29.96
N ALA A 336 -15.05 -10.69 29.31
CA ALA A 336 -15.50 -11.11 27.98
C ALA A 336 -14.51 -10.75 26.86
N LEU A 337 -13.60 -9.78 27.06
CA LEU A 337 -12.55 -9.39 26.11
C LEU A 337 -11.25 -10.19 26.29
N GLU A 338 -10.95 -10.67 27.49
CA GLU A 338 -9.79 -11.54 27.77
C GLU A 338 -9.89 -12.90 27.06
N SER A 339 -11.10 -13.47 26.97
CA SER A 339 -11.33 -14.81 26.40
C SER A 339 -11.20 -14.92 24.86
N GLN A 340 -10.94 -13.81 24.15
CA GLN A 340 -10.78 -13.78 22.68
C GLN A 340 -9.33 -13.44 22.22
N THR A 341 -8.33 -13.69 23.08
CA THR A 341 -6.92 -13.33 22.82
C THR A 341 -5.95 -14.51 22.80
N ILE A 342 -6.40 -15.71 22.48
CA ILE A 342 -5.51 -16.83 22.17
C ILE A 342 -6.04 -17.54 20.91
N ASP A 343 -5.13 -17.75 19.95
CA ASP A 343 -5.26 -18.37 18.62
C ASP A 343 -5.80 -17.52 17.46
N CYS A 344 -4.86 -16.86 16.75
CA CYS A 344 -4.67 -16.93 15.29
C CYS A 344 -3.36 -16.24 14.88
#